data_AF-A0A653RT43-F1
#
_entry.id   AF-A0A653RT43-F1
#
_cell.length_a   1.000
_cell.length_b   1.000
_cell.length_c   1.000
_cell.angle_alpha   90.00
_cell.angle_beta   90.00
_cell.angle_gamma   90.00
#
_symmetry.space_group_name_H-M   'P 1'
#
loop_
_entity.id
_entity.type
_entity.pdbx_description
1 polymer ?
#
loop_
_entity_poly.entity_id
_entity_poly.type
_entity_poly.pdbx_seq_one_letter_code
_entity_poly.pdbx_strand_id
1 'polypeptide(L)'
;MRTALGALVAMLVAVAGTTQPAQAATTPPQVGLVSFVAASYSRTTGTAGLTIDWPDTSHATTYQVYISRSYSMAGARRYSVSRSTKTFTGLRRGANYFVQVRALNRGTAGKKSVRVGHTTILRMNPGTGPTYRVMTYNLCSEKCKGWSTRQPAALGRVRAYAPDVIAAQEAVDLQVSAVTGYAEAMSMSSKRLLYKTSRFTLAPPTTPISARPGKESHGCYTSWPQSTKGYVFLGYHGAGCRYAVWAVLVDKATGDQTVFVDVHTVSGASDTAAKQRAVEITTLTQQIAQLNAQTNLPVIYAGDFNSHKNRDNDDLRIVLHHQGYYDAYDLALTLRRQHYNSYNDFRTRPRISYTWGDHVDHVWIRPDEGRVLSWSNGALIRGNRMVTPIPSDHSPIITDVRINR
;
A
#
# COMPACT_ATOMS: atom_id res chain seq x y z
N MET A 1 -23.57 -68.37 79.78
CA MET A 1 -24.07 -67.14 79.10
C MET A 1 -22.91 -66.16 79.04
N ARG A 2 -22.21 -66.09 77.90
CA ARG A 2 -22.27 -65.02 76.87
C ARG A 2 -21.66 -63.70 77.38
N THR A 3 -20.38 -63.39 77.09
CA THR A 3 -19.85 -62.62 75.93
C THR A 3 -20.41 -61.19 75.88
N ALA A 4 -19.66 -60.10 75.68
CA ALA A 4 -18.53 -59.91 74.77
C ALA A 4 -17.69 -58.64 75.11
N LEU A 5 -16.41 -58.67 74.71
CA LEU A 5 -15.53 -57.51 74.52
C LEU A 5 -16.03 -56.65 73.33
N GLY A 6 -15.98 -55.32 73.48
CA GLY A 6 -16.12 -54.36 72.37
C GLY A 6 -14.88 -53.47 72.27
N ALA A 7 -14.15 -53.60 71.17
CA ALA A 7 -12.90 -52.91 70.88
C ALA A 7 -13.12 -51.49 70.34
N LEU A 8 -12.23 -50.56 70.73
CA LEU A 8 -12.06 -49.24 70.14
C LEU A 8 -11.54 -49.37 68.69
N VAL A 9 -12.18 -48.68 67.75
CA VAL A 9 -11.63 -48.41 66.41
C VAL A 9 -11.49 -46.90 66.26
N ALA A 10 -10.26 -46.41 66.26
CA ALA A 10 -9.93 -45.04 65.90
C ALA A 10 -9.91 -44.93 64.36
N MET A 11 -10.82 -44.14 63.79
CA MET A 11 -10.78 -43.80 62.36
C MET A 11 -9.73 -42.71 62.11
N LEU A 12 -8.63 -43.07 61.45
CA LEU A 12 -7.77 -42.14 60.73
C LEU A 12 -8.47 -41.75 59.42
N VAL A 13 -8.98 -40.53 59.33
CA VAL A 13 -9.43 -39.93 58.07
C VAL A 13 -8.19 -39.41 57.33
N ALA A 14 -7.66 -40.22 56.41
CA ALA A 14 -6.66 -39.77 55.45
C ALA A 14 -7.33 -38.85 54.42
N VAL A 15 -7.10 -37.55 54.51
CA VAL A 15 -7.46 -36.59 53.46
C VAL A 15 -6.53 -36.83 52.28
N ALA A 16 -6.93 -37.72 51.37
CA ALA A 16 -6.29 -37.88 50.08
C ALA A 16 -6.59 -36.63 49.24
N GLY A 17 -5.69 -35.65 49.29
CA GLY A 17 -5.70 -34.51 48.39
C GLY A 17 -5.61 -35.03 46.95
N THR A 18 -6.70 -34.94 46.20
CA THR A 18 -6.70 -35.22 44.77
C THR A 18 -5.95 -34.09 44.07
N THR A 19 -4.64 -34.24 43.91
CA THR A 19 -3.89 -33.43 42.96
C THR A 19 -4.44 -33.74 41.56
N GLN A 20 -5.36 -32.92 41.07
CA GLN A 20 -5.78 -33.00 39.67
C GLN A 20 -4.52 -32.92 38.82
N PRO A 21 -4.28 -33.89 37.90
CA PRO A 21 -3.10 -33.84 37.06
C PRO A 21 -3.11 -32.53 36.27
N ALA A 22 -2.05 -31.76 36.40
CA ALA A 22 -1.88 -30.53 35.63
C ALA A 22 -2.02 -30.88 34.14
N GLN A 23 -3.06 -30.37 33.50
CA GLN A 23 -3.35 -30.66 32.10
C GLN A 23 -2.13 -30.28 31.26
N ALA A 24 -1.52 -31.27 30.60
CA ALA A 24 -0.29 -31.08 29.83
C ALA A 24 -0.49 -29.95 28.81
N ALA A 25 0.48 -29.05 28.75
CA ALA A 25 0.40 -27.88 27.88
C ALA A 25 0.41 -28.30 26.40
N THR A 26 -0.66 -27.98 25.67
CA THR A 26 -0.72 -28.21 24.22
C THR A 26 0.13 -27.18 23.50
N THR A 27 1.10 -27.64 22.69
CA THR A 27 1.92 -26.77 21.84
C THR A 27 1.05 -25.99 20.86
N PRO A 28 1.07 -24.64 20.88
CA PRO A 28 0.30 -23.84 19.93
C PRO A 28 0.77 -24.06 18.49
N PRO A 29 -0.12 -23.96 17.48
CA PRO A 29 0.29 -23.98 16.08
C PRO A 29 1.13 -22.75 15.72
N GLN A 30 1.66 -22.75 14.49
CA GLN A 30 2.36 -21.59 13.95
C GLN A 30 1.40 -20.39 13.85
N VAL A 31 1.85 -19.23 14.31
CA VAL A 31 1.08 -17.98 14.19
C VAL A 31 0.83 -17.68 12.70
N GLY A 32 -0.39 -17.22 12.40
CA GLY A 32 -0.81 -16.81 11.06
C GLY A 32 -0.05 -15.59 10.52
N LEU A 33 -0.56 -15.01 9.43
CA LEU A 33 0.06 -13.85 8.79
C LEU A 33 0.08 -12.65 9.75
N VAL A 34 1.29 -12.28 10.20
CA VAL A 34 1.54 -11.04 10.94
C VAL A 34 1.50 -9.88 9.95
N SER A 35 0.75 -8.83 10.25
CA SER A 35 0.65 -7.64 9.38
C SER A 35 1.05 -6.40 10.16
N PHE A 36 1.74 -5.46 9.51
CA PHE A 36 1.83 -4.10 10.04
C PHE A 36 0.51 -3.38 9.73
N VAL A 37 -0.08 -2.77 10.75
CA VAL A 37 -1.40 -2.13 10.68
C VAL A 37 -1.35 -0.64 10.97
N ALA A 38 -0.27 -0.18 11.63
CA ALA A 38 -0.04 1.24 11.84
C ALA A 38 1.45 1.57 11.95
N ALA A 39 1.77 2.83 11.67
CA ALA A 39 3.09 3.41 11.89
C ALA A 39 2.95 4.80 12.54
N SER A 40 4.02 5.26 13.17
CA SER A 40 4.07 6.60 13.77
C SER A 40 5.44 7.25 13.57
N TYR A 41 5.45 8.57 13.61
CA TYR A 41 6.65 9.39 13.60
C TYR A 41 6.49 10.53 14.61
N SER A 42 7.45 10.66 15.51
CA SER A 42 7.54 11.74 16.48
C SER A 42 8.61 12.74 16.05
N ARG A 43 8.19 13.98 15.79
CA ARG A 43 9.10 15.08 15.46
C ARG A 43 9.94 15.49 16.67
N THR A 44 9.34 15.46 17.87
CA THR A 44 9.99 15.85 19.12
C THR A 44 11.17 14.94 19.46
N THR A 45 10.99 13.63 19.31
CA THR A 45 12.05 12.65 19.64
C THR A 45 12.86 12.21 18.43
N GLY A 46 12.43 12.56 17.20
CA GLY A 46 13.06 12.10 15.97
C GLY A 46 12.96 10.59 15.74
N THR A 47 12.04 9.90 16.41
CA THR A 47 11.88 8.44 16.35
C THR A 47 10.58 8.03 15.66
N ALA A 48 10.56 6.79 15.18
CA ALA A 48 9.39 6.18 14.56
C ALA A 48 8.83 5.04 15.42
N GLY A 49 7.65 4.57 15.06
CA GLY A 49 7.03 3.39 15.64
C GLY A 49 6.28 2.57 14.61
N LEU A 50 6.08 1.30 14.93
CA LEU A 50 5.37 0.32 14.11
C LEU A 50 4.41 -0.46 15.00
N THR A 51 3.21 -0.74 14.51
CA THR A 51 2.24 -1.62 15.17
C THR A 51 1.96 -2.80 14.27
N ILE A 52 2.10 -3.99 14.84
CA ILE A 52 1.79 -5.26 14.21
C ILE A 52 0.55 -5.88 14.83
N ASP A 53 -0.16 -6.68 14.04
CA ASP A 53 -1.35 -7.44 14.43
C ASP A 53 -1.32 -8.82 13.76
N TRP A 54 -1.89 -9.82 14.42
CA TRP A 54 -2.02 -11.18 13.87
C TRP A 54 -3.27 -11.86 14.40
N PRO A 55 -3.80 -12.89 13.70
CA PRO A 55 -4.94 -13.65 14.20
C PRO A 55 -4.62 -14.38 15.50
N ASP A 56 -5.60 -14.45 16.41
CA ASP A 56 -5.48 -15.27 17.62
C ASP A 56 -5.14 -16.71 17.27
N THR A 57 -4.16 -17.26 17.99
CA THR A 57 -3.64 -18.61 17.77
C THR A 57 -4.25 -19.55 18.80
N SER A 58 -4.81 -20.67 18.35
CA SER A 58 -5.42 -21.65 19.26
C SER A 58 -4.44 -22.12 20.33
N HIS A 59 -4.95 -22.31 21.55
CA HIS A 59 -4.18 -22.69 22.75
C HIS A 59 -3.11 -21.68 23.19
N ALA A 60 -2.95 -20.53 22.52
CA ALA A 60 -2.01 -19.51 22.95
C ALA A 60 -2.50 -18.82 24.23
N THR A 61 -1.61 -18.68 25.20
CA THR A 61 -1.82 -17.87 26.43
C THR A 61 -1.02 -16.58 26.38
N THR A 62 0.13 -16.61 25.70
CA THR A 62 1.01 -15.47 25.45
C THR A 62 1.72 -15.63 24.11
N TYR A 63 2.40 -14.59 23.65
CA TYR A 63 3.20 -14.58 22.44
C TYR A 63 4.60 -14.03 22.73
N GLN A 64 5.59 -14.54 21.99
CA GLN A 64 6.90 -13.93 21.87
C GLN A 64 7.03 -13.25 20.52
N VAL A 65 7.34 -11.95 20.56
CA VAL A 65 7.49 -11.08 19.39
C VAL A 65 8.96 -10.71 19.24
N TYR A 66 9.49 -10.91 18.04
CA TYR A 66 10.86 -10.63 17.67
C TYR A 66 10.89 -9.50 16.65
N ILE A 67 11.79 -8.52 16.84
CA ILE A 67 12.02 -7.45 15.86
C ILE A 67 13.53 -7.22 15.66
N SER A 68 13.96 -7.11 14.42
CA SER A 68 15.35 -6.79 14.05
C SER A 68 15.41 -5.86 12.85
N ARG A 69 16.53 -5.16 12.68
CA ARG A 69 16.87 -4.47 11.41
C ARG A 69 17.56 -5.40 10.41
N SER A 70 17.97 -6.61 10.84
CA SER A 70 18.54 -7.63 9.97
C SER A 70 17.46 -8.59 9.49
N TYR A 71 17.43 -8.86 8.19
CA TYR A 71 16.53 -9.87 7.63
C TYR A 71 16.78 -11.24 8.27
N SER A 72 18.02 -11.62 8.55
CA SER A 72 18.34 -12.91 9.23
C SER A 72 17.83 -13.00 10.68
N MET A 73 17.24 -11.93 11.22
CA MET A 73 16.84 -11.79 12.63
C MET A 73 18.03 -11.81 13.60
N ALA A 74 19.24 -11.58 13.11
CA ALA A 74 20.41 -11.36 13.95
C ALA A 74 20.16 -10.18 14.91
N GLY A 75 20.55 -10.33 16.18
CA GLY A 75 20.37 -9.31 17.22
C GLY A 75 18.91 -8.92 17.47
N ALA A 76 17.93 -9.78 17.16
CA ALA A 76 16.52 -9.46 17.34
C ALA A 76 16.19 -9.19 18.82
N ARG A 77 15.52 -8.05 19.06
CA ARG A 77 14.90 -7.76 20.35
C ARG A 77 13.66 -8.63 20.52
N ARG A 78 13.48 -9.19 21.72
CA ARG A 78 12.37 -10.09 22.07
C ARG A 78 11.45 -9.42 23.09
N TYR A 79 10.15 -9.57 22.89
CA TYR A 79 9.11 -9.12 23.81
C TYR A 79 8.13 -10.25 24.09
N SER A 80 7.53 -10.24 25.28
CA SER A 80 6.40 -11.11 25.62
C SER A 80 5.13 -10.26 25.72
N VAL A 81 4.04 -10.71 25.11
CA VAL A 81 2.72 -10.05 25.14
C VAL A 81 1.61 -11.07 25.33
N SER A 82 0.48 -10.66 25.91
CA SER A 82 -0.72 -11.52 26.03
C SER A 82 -1.74 -11.31 24.90
N ARG A 83 -1.65 -10.19 24.19
CA ARG A 83 -2.54 -9.84 23.08
C ARG A 83 -1.89 -10.13 21.73
N SER A 84 -2.71 -10.37 20.70
CA SER A 84 -2.26 -10.63 19.33
C SER A 84 -1.86 -9.36 18.56
N THR A 85 -1.29 -8.39 19.28
CA THR A 85 -0.84 -7.11 18.74
C THR A 85 0.37 -6.60 19.53
N LYS A 86 1.23 -5.81 18.88
CA LYS A 86 2.35 -5.13 19.53
C LYS A 86 2.70 -3.83 18.82
N THR A 87 2.75 -2.74 19.59
CA THR A 87 3.38 -1.49 19.17
C THR A 87 4.82 -1.41 19.65
N PHE A 88 5.70 -1.07 18.71
CA PHE A 88 7.10 -0.71 18.92
C PHE A 88 7.24 0.81 18.82
N THR A 89 7.95 1.41 19.77
CA THR A 89 8.25 2.84 19.80
C THR A 89 9.76 3.05 19.83
N GLY A 90 10.22 4.27 19.56
CA GLY A 90 11.65 4.61 19.64
C GLY A 90 12.50 3.95 18.54
N LEU A 91 11.88 3.55 17.42
CA LEU A 91 12.59 2.97 16.29
C LEU A 91 13.35 4.05 15.50
N ARG A 92 14.43 3.65 14.84
CA ARG A 92 15.13 4.52 13.90
C ARG A 92 14.20 4.77 12.72
N ARG A 93 13.95 6.04 12.39
CA ARG A 93 13.17 6.47 11.23
C ARG A 93 13.81 6.04 9.90
N GLY A 94 13.00 5.77 8.87
CA GLY A 94 13.48 5.42 7.52
C GLY A 94 14.26 4.11 7.45
N ALA A 95 14.13 3.26 8.47
CA ALA A 95 14.85 1.99 8.56
C ALA A 95 13.91 0.80 8.38
N ASN A 96 14.42 -0.24 7.73
CA ASN A 96 13.77 -1.52 7.57
C ASN A 96 13.76 -2.29 8.89
N TYR A 97 12.60 -2.83 9.24
CA TYR A 97 12.44 -3.73 10.38
C TYR A 97 11.74 -5.01 9.94
N PHE A 98 12.20 -6.12 10.50
CA PHE A 98 11.69 -7.46 10.26
C PHE A 98 11.15 -8.05 11.55
N VAL A 99 10.01 -8.71 11.44
CA VAL A 99 9.25 -9.23 12.59
C VAL A 99 8.95 -10.71 12.42
N GLN A 100 9.02 -11.45 13.53
CA GLN A 100 8.44 -12.78 13.66
C GLN A 100 7.71 -12.89 15.00
N VAL A 101 6.69 -13.74 15.06
CA VAL A 101 5.92 -13.99 16.29
C VAL A 101 5.80 -15.49 16.51
N ARG A 102 5.83 -15.97 17.76
CA ARG A 102 5.41 -17.34 18.09
C ARG A 102 4.46 -17.33 19.28
N ALA A 103 3.48 -18.23 19.25
CA ALA A 103 2.57 -18.46 20.36
C ALA A 103 3.21 -19.35 21.44
N LEU A 104 2.82 -19.14 22.69
CA LEU A 104 3.26 -19.89 23.85
C LEU A 104 2.05 -20.39 24.65
N ASN A 105 2.20 -21.58 25.24
CA ASN A 105 1.25 -22.14 26.19
C ASN A 105 2.00 -22.87 27.31
N ARG A 106 1.94 -22.34 28.54
CA ARG A 106 2.45 -22.99 29.76
C ARG A 106 3.81 -23.69 29.56
N GLY A 107 4.81 -22.96 29.08
CA GLY A 107 6.17 -23.45 28.86
C GLY A 107 6.45 -24.07 27.48
N THR A 108 5.42 -24.45 26.73
CA THR A 108 5.56 -24.92 25.33
C THR A 108 5.52 -23.75 24.35
N ALA A 109 6.25 -23.87 23.25
CA ALA A 109 6.36 -22.84 22.23
C ALA A 109 6.01 -23.38 20.83
N GLY A 110 5.11 -22.69 20.14
CA GLY A 110 4.84 -22.93 18.73
C GLY A 110 5.98 -22.49 17.82
N LYS A 111 5.87 -22.84 16.54
CA LYS A 111 6.80 -22.36 15.50
C LYS A 111 6.67 -20.84 15.33
N LYS A 112 7.79 -20.17 14.98
CA LYS A 112 7.77 -18.75 14.60
C LYS A 112 7.00 -18.57 13.29
N SER A 113 6.27 -17.46 13.19
CA SER A 113 5.59 -17.01 11.97
C SER A 113 6.58 -16.85 10.83
N VAL A 114 6.05 -16.76 9.61
CA VAL A 114 6.82 -16.22 8.49
C VAL A 114 7.35 -14.83 8.87
N ARG A 115 8.57 -14.54 8.45
CA ARG A 115 9.20 -13.23 8.66
C ARG A 115 8.54 -12.21 7.76
N VAL A 116 8.11 -11.10 8.35
CA VAL A 116 7.50 -9.98 7.63
C VAL A 116 8.33 -8.71 7.78
N GLY A 117 8.23 -7.81 6.81
CA GLY A 117 9.00 -6.57 6.77
C GLY A 117 8.13 -5.33 6.69
N HIS A 118 8.63 -4.21 7.22
CA HIS A 118 8.14 -2.88 6.90
C HIS A 118 9.22 -1.82 7.20
N THR A 119 9.18 -0.71 6.48
CA THR A 119 10.07 0.43 6.69
C THR A 119 9.34 1.44 7.55
N THR A 120 10.03 1.90 8.58
CA THR A 120 9.54 3.00 9.42
C THR A 120 9.46 4.30 8.64
N ILE A 121 8.43 5.10 8.92
CA ILE A 121 8.30 6.46 8.39
C ILE A 121 9.62 7.21 8.57
N LEU A 122 10.15 7.78 7.46
CA LEU A 122 11.39 8.55 7.46
C LEU A 122 11.22 9.89 8.19
N ARG A 123 10.19 10.63 7.80
CA ARG A 123 9.74 11.89 8.39
C ARG A 123 8.38 12.18 7.77
N MET A 124 7.55 12.96 8.44
CA MET A 124 6.38 13.59 7.83
C MET A 124 6.10 14.92 8.52
N ASN A 125 5.65 15.89 7.74
CA ASN A 125 4.99 17.07 8.27
C ASN A 125 3.57 16.73 8.73
N PRO A 126 3.00 17.43 9.73
CA PRO A 126 1.72 17.05 10.31
C PRO A 126 0.53 17.12 9.34
N GLY A 127 0.63 17.90 8.25
CA GLY A 127 -0.49 18.14 7.34
C GLY A 127 -1.51 19.09 7.98
N THR A 128 -1.54 20.35 7.56
CA THR A 128 -2.54 21.35 7.98
C THR A 128 -3.64 21.56 6.94
N GLY A 129 -3.38 21.22 5.67
CA GLY A 129 -4.31 21.42 4.57
C GLY A 129 -5.31 20.27 4.38
N PRO A 130 -6.01 20.26 3.22
CA PRO A 130 -7.03 19.25 2.91
C PRO A 130 -6.44 17.85 2.79
N THR A 131 -7.29 16.86 3.03
CA THR A 131 -6.99 15.44 2.81
C THR A 131 -7.65 14.99 1.51
N TYR A 132 -6.87 14.36 0.63
CA TYR A 132 -7.31 13.82 -0.65
C TYR A 132 -7.16 12.31 -0.65
N ARG A 133 -8.23 11.61 -1.03
CA ARG A 133 -8.17 10.18 -1.30
C ARG A 133 -7.76 9.93 -2.74
N VAL A 134 -6.55 9.42 -2.92
CA VAL A 134 -5.98 9.08 -4.22
C VAL A 134 -6.12 7.59 -4.45
N MET A 135 -6.65 7.19 -5.60
CA MET A 135 -6.68 5.82 -6.07
C MET A 135 -5.78 5.67 -7.30
N THR A 136 -4.86 4.70 -7.29
CA THR A 136 -4.26 4.19 -8.53
C THR A 136 -4.86 2.83 -8.85
N TYR A 137 -5.26 2.63 -10.11
CA TYR A 137 -5.94 1.42 -10.53
C TYR A 137 -5.70 1.08 -12.01
N ASN A 138 -4.82 0.12 -12.27
CA ASN A 138 -4.74 -0.52 -13.57
C ASN A 138 -6.00 -1.38 -13.78
N LEU A 139 -6.81 -1.03 -14.77
CA LEU A 139 -8.11 -1.66 -15.04
C LEU A 139 -8.01 -2.87 -15.97
N CYS A 140 -6.87 -3.01 -16.65
CA CYS A 140 -6.66 -3.95 -17.74
C CYS A 140 -7.87 -4.01 -18.69
N SER A 141 -8.47 -2.85 -18.96
CA SER A 141 -9.66 -2.79 -19.81
C SER A 141 -9.29 -3.07 -21.26
N GLU A 142 -8.13 -2.58 -21.69
CA GLU A 142 -7.63 -2.72 -23.06
C GLU A 142 -6.85 -4.04 -23.30
N LYS A 143 -6.17 -4.60 -22.28
CA LYS A 143 -5.31 -5.78 -22.46
C LYS A 143 -5.97 -7.09 -22.05
N CYS A 144 -6.91 -7.06 -21.10
CA CYS A 144 -7.51 -8.27 -20.56
C CYS A 144 -8.91 -8.54 -21.14
N LYS A 145 -9.23 -9.82 -21.30
CA LYS A 145 -10.54 -10.26 -21.81
C LYS A 145 -11.69 -9.90 -20.87
N GLY A 146 -12.89 -9.79 -21.44
CA GLY A 146 -14.15 -9.71 -20.69
C GLY A 146 -14.36 -8.41 -19.90
N TRP A 147 -13.85 -7.27 -20.39
CA TRP A 147 -14.00 -5.99 -19.71
C TRP A 147 -15.46 -5.64 -19.38
N SER A 148 -16.40 -5.86 -20.30
CA SER A 148 -17.84 -5.59 -20.07
C SER A 148 -18.39 -6.29 -18.82
N THR A 149 -17.99 -7.54 -18.56
CA THR A 149 -18.38 -8.30 -17.37
C THR A 149 -17.64 -7.84 -16.10
N ARG A 150 -16.40 -7.39 -16.25
CA ARG A 150 -15.54 -6.94 -15.13
C ARG A 150 -15.85 -5.50 -14.69
N GLN A 151 -16.25 -4.64 -15.62
CA GLN A 151 -16.43 -3.21 -15.40
C GLN A 151 -17.39 -2.89 -14.24
N PRO A 152 -18.57 -3.53 -14.08
CA PRO A 152 -19.44 -3.26 -12.94
C PRO A 152 -18.76 -3.50 -11.59
N ALA A 153 -17.93 -4.53 -11.49
CA ALA A 153 -17.17 -4.84 -10.27
C ALA A 153 -16.03 -3.85 -10.03
N ALA A 154 -15.37 -3.37 -11.10
CA ALA A 154 -14.31 -2.37 -11.02
C ALA A 154 -14.88 -1.02 -10.56
N LEU A 155 -15.99 -0.59 -11.15
CA LEU A 155 -16.75 0.58 -10.71
C LEU A 155 -17.34 0.41 -9.31
N GLY A 156 -17.69 -0.82 -8.93
CA GLY A 156 -18.06 -1.16 -7.55
C GLY A 156 -16.93 -0.87 -6.56
N ARG A 157 -15.67 -1.07 -6.96
CA ARG A 157 -14.52 -0.66 -6.12
C ARG A 157 -14.36 0.84 -6.04
N VAL A 158 -14.49 1.55 -7.16
CA VAL A 158 -14.47 3.03 -7.18
C VAL A 158 -15.54 3.58 -6.24
N ARG A 159 -16.80 3.13 -6.36
CA ARG A 159 -17.89 3.56 -5.48
C ARG A 159 -17.63 3.27 -4.00
N ALA A 160 -17.13 2.08 -3.68
CA ALA A 160 -16.92 1.67 -2.29
C ALA A 160 -15.75 2.38 -1.59
N TYR A 161 -14.80 2.95 -2.33
CA TYR A 161 -13.73 3.79 -1.76
C TYR A 161 -13.98 5.29 -1.93
N ALA A 162 -14.81 5.66 -2.91
CA ALA A 162 -15.19 7.03 -3.26
C ALA A 162 -13.99 8.00 -3.34
N PRO A 163 -12.91 7.66 -4.07
CA PRO A 163 -11.69 8.48 -4.14
C PRO A 163 -11.96 9.88 -4.67
N ASP A 164 -11.14 10.85 -4.32
CA ASP A 164 -11.25 12.21 -4.86
C ASP A 164 -10.53 12.32 -6.21
N VAL A 165 -9.47 11.52 -6.41
CA VAL A 165 -8.70 11.43 -7.66
C VAL A 165 -8.44 9.96 -8.01
N ILE A 166 -8.56 9.63 -9.29
CA ILE A 166 -8.29 8.30 -9.83
C ILE A 166 -7.23 8.42 -10.93
N ALA A 167 -6.07 7.80 -10.73
CA ALA A 167 -5.09 7.51 -11.77
C ALA A 167 -5.39 6.11 -12.31
N ALA A 168 -5.90 6.00 -13.54
CA ALA A 168 -6.34 4.73 -14.12
C ALA A 168 -5.49 4.34 -15.33
N GLN A 169 -4.85 3.18 -15.26
CA GLN A 169 -4.01 2.62 -16.31
C GLN A 169 -4.74 1.52 -17.08
N GLU A 170 -4.30 1.27 -18.31
CA GLU A 170 -4.94 0.33 -19.25
C GLU A 170 -6.44 0.58 -19.40
N ALA A 171 -6.84 1.84 -19.29
CA ALA A 171 -8.22 2.28 -19.12
C ALA A 171 -8.88 2.74 -20.44
N VAL A 172 -8.39 2.30 -21.60
CA VAL A 172 -8.90 2.75 -22.91
C VAL A 172 -10.41 2.53 -23.02
N ASP A 173 -10.87 1.34 -22.64
CA ASP A 173 -12.28 0.93 -22.77
C ASP A 173 -13.13 1.35 -21.57
N LEU A 174 -12.57 2.09 -20.61
CA LEU A 174 -13.35 2.71 -19.53
C LEU A 174 -14.22 3.82 -20.10
N GLN A 175 -15.54 3.63 -20.04
CA GLN A 175 -16.50 4.69 -20.29
C GLN A 175 -16.56 5.64 -19.09
N VAL A 176 -15.98 6.84 -19.21
CA VAL A 176 -15.95 7.82 -18.09
C VAL A 176 -17.35 8.22 -17.63
N SER A 177 -18.33 8.26 -18.54
CA SER A 177 -19.74 8.48 -18.20
C SER A 177 -20.31 7.44 -17.20
N ALA A 178 -19.76 6.23 -17.18
CA ALA A 178 -20.14 5.19 -16.22
C ALA A 178 -19.51 5.39 -14.82
N VAL A 179 -18.52 6.28 -14.70
CA VAL A 179 -17.88 6.64 -13.43
C VAL A 179 -18.65 7.81 -12.79
N THR A 180 -19.86 7.52 -12.33
CA THR A 180 -20.79 8.54 -11.81
C THR A 180 -20.14 9.45 -10.77
N GLY A 181 -20.26 10.76 -10.96
CA GLY A 181 -19.69 11.79 -10.06
C GLY A 181 -18.25 12.21 -10.40
N TYR A 182 -17.64 11.63 -11.43
CA TYR A 182 -16.28 11.94 -11.86
C TYR A 182 -16.25 12.57 -13.26
N ALA A 183 -15.24 13.39 -13.49
CA ALA A 183 -14.90 13.92 -14.80
C ALA A 183 -13.45 13.57 -15.16
N GLU A 184 -13.14 13.50 -16.45
CA GLU A 184 -11.78 13.29 -16.94
C GLU A 184 -11.02 14.61 -16.94
N ALA A 185 -9.91 14.68 -16.20
CA ALA A 185 -8.99 15.79 -16.26
C ALA A 185 -8.13 15.73 -17.53
N MET A 186 -7.59 14.54 -17.81
CA MET A 186 -6.75 14.29 -18.96
C MET A 186 -6.70 12.79 -19.30
N SER A 187 -6.60 12.48 -20.59
CA SER A 187 -6.34 11.13 -21.09
C SER A 187 -5.27 11.12 -22.17
N MET A 188 -4.47 10.04 -22.19
CA MET A 188 -3.48 9.80 -23.24
C MET A 188 -3.14 8.32 -23.30
N SER A 189 -3.27 7.73 -24.49
CA SER A 189 -3.07 6.29 -24.68
C SER A 189 -3.90 5.52 -23.65
N SER A 190 -3.27 4.71 -22.81
CA SER A 190 -3.90 3.85 -21.81
C SER A 190 -4.27 4.53 -20.49
N LYS A 191 -4.03 5.84 -20.34
CA LYS A 191 -4.17 6.56 -19.07
C LYS A 191 -5.40 7.44 -19.06
N ARG A 192 -6.10 7.46 -17.93
CA ARG A 192 -7.22 8.35 -17.65
C ARG A 192 -7.09 8.87 -16.22
N LEU A 193 -6.78 10.16 -16.09
CA LEU A 193 -6.79 10.85 -14.81
C LEU A 193 -8.17 11.46 -14.57
N LEU A 194 -8.88 10.95 -13.56
CA LEU A 194 -10.24 11.37 -13.22
C LEU A 194 -10.27 12.09 -11.87
N TYR A 195 -11.21 13.01 -11.71
CA TYR A 195 -11.43 13.72 -10.45
C TYR A 195 -12.90 13.75 -10.07
N LYS A 196 -13.17 13.75 -8.78
CA LYS A 196 -14.51 13.82 -8.22
C LYS A 196 -15.04 15.24 -8.36
N THR A 197 -16.08 15.41 -9.18
CA THR A 197 -16.63 16.73 -9.55
C THR A 197 -17.24 17.47 -8.37
N SER A 198 -17.69 16.78 -7.32
CA SER A 198 -18.16 17.41 -6.09
C SER A 198 -17.02 18.01 -5.26
N ARG A 199 -15.76 17.60 -5.48
CA ARG A 199 -14.60 18.02 -4.70
C ARG A 199 -13.71 19.02 -5.44
N PHE A 200 -13.48 18.78 -6.73
CA PHE A 200 -12.51 19.54 -7.51
C PHE A 200 -13.12 20.22 -8.73
N THR A 201 -12.48 21.30 -9.16
CA THR A 201 -12.49 21.78 -10.56
C THR A 201 -11.11 21.58 -11.18
N LEU A 202 -11.06 21.53 -12.51
CA LEU A 202 -9.79 21.62 -13.25
C LEU A 202 -9.32 23.08 -13.27
N ALA A 203 -8.03 23.34 -13.01
CA ALA A 203 -7.50 24.69 -13.08
C ALA A 203 -7.52 25.23 -14.52
N PRO A 204 -7.95 26.49 -14.74
CA PRO A 204 -7.94 27.08 -16.07
C PRO A 204 -6.50 27.20 -16.59
N PRO A 205 -6.27 27.11 -17.91
CA PRO A 205 -4.95 27.34 -18.48
C PRO A 205 -4.46 28.76 -18.14
N THR A 206 -3.20 28.91 -17.74
CA THR A 206 -2.56 30.21 -17.46
C THR A 206 -1.87 30.81 -18.68
N THR A 207 -1.76 30.03 -19.76
CA THR A 207 -1.20 30.39 -21.06
C THR A 207 -2.11 29.88 -22.17
N PRO A 208 -2.13 30.52 -23.35
CA PRO A 208 -2.89 30.01 -24.49
C PRO A 208 -2.58 28.54 -24.77
N ILE A 209 -3.63 27.73 -24.96
CA ILE A 209 -3.47 26.31 -25.24
C ILE A 209 -2.99 26.17 -26.69
N SER A 210 -1.73 25.76 -26.86
CA SER A 210 -1.20 25.39 -28.17
C SER A 210 -1.99 24.23 -28.78
N ALA A 211 -2.14 24.23 -30.11
CA ALA A 211 -2.69 23.09 -30.82
C ALA A 211 -1.92 21.81 -30.44
N ARG A 212 -2.63 20.70 -30.28
CA ARG A 212 -1.99 19.41 -30.01
C ARG A 212 -1.09 19.07 -31.19
N PRO A 213 0.21 18.80 -30.98
CA PRO A 213 1.08 18.49 -32.10
C PRO A 213 0.66 17.17 -32.74
N GLY A 214 1.00 17.05 -34.02
CA GLY A 214 0.87 15.79 -34.77
C GLY A 214 1.73 14.69 -34.17
N LYS A 215 1.58 13.48 -34.70
CA LYS A 215 2.51 12.39 -34.39
C LYS A 215 3.86 12.68 -35.03
N GLU A 216 4.94 12.46 -34.28
CA GLU A 216 6.32 12.56 -34.76
C GLU A 216 6.96 11.16 -34.82
N SER A 217 8.29 11.08 -34.69
CA SER A 217 9.09 9.85 -34.74
C SER A 217 8.41 8.64 -34.10
N HIS A 218 8.39 7.51 -34.82
CA HIS A 218 7.73 6.26 -34.44
C HIS A 218 6.20 6.35 -34.20
N GLY A 219 5.55 7.42 -34.69
CA GLY A 219 4.10 7.62 -34.54
C GLY A 219 3.68 8.08 -33.13
N CYS A 220 4.62 8.56 -32.31
CA CYS A 220 4.38 9.03 -30.95
C CYS A 220 4.04 10.53 -30.92
N TYR A 221 3.33 10.95 -29.87
CA TYR A 221 3.12 12.36 -29.56
C TYR A 221 4.22 12.81 -28.59
N THR A 222 5.12 13.71 -28.98
CA THR A 222 6.36 13.92 -28.21
C THR A 222 6.24 14.94 -27.07
N SER A 223 5.34 15.93 -27.15
CA SER A 223 5.00 16.79 -26.01
C SER A 223 3.68 17.51 -26.23
N TRP A 224 2.91 17.79 -25.19
CA TRP A 224 1.82 18.78 -25.25
C TRP A 224 1.66 19.43 -23.88
N PRO A 225 2.58 20.33 -23.49
CA PRO A 225 2.48 21.03 -22.24
C PRO A 225 1.37 22.08 -22.34
N GLN A 226 0.20 21.82 -21.74
CA GLN A 226 -0.67 22.93 -21.34
C GLN A 226 -0.20 23.44 -19.98
N SER A 227 -0.56 24.68 -19.65
CA SER A 227 -0.16 25.32 -18.40
C SER A 227 -0.67 24.61 -17.14
N THR A 228 -1.79 23.91 -17.22
CA THR A 228 -2.43 23.27 -16.05
C THR A 228 -2.83 21.81 -16.25
N LYS A 229 -2.56 21.22 -17.41
CA LYS A 229 -2.73 19.79 -17.67
C LYS A 229 -1.95 19.36 -18.92
N GLY A 230 -1.84 18.06 -19.14
CA GLY A 230 -1.32 17.56 -20.40
C GLY A 230 -0.75 16.16 -20.27
N TYR A 231 0.14 15.82 -21.19
CA TYR A 231 0.89 14.57 -21.14
C TYR A 231 2.38 14.81 -21.29
N VAL A 232 3.14 13.91 -20.69
CA VAL A 232 4.59 13.78 -20.85
C VAL A 232 4.86 12.53 -21.66
N PHE A 233 5.62 12.66 -22.75
CA PHE A 233 6.16 11.51 -23.48
C PHE A 233 7.37 10.96 -22.73
N LEU A 234 7.36 9.67 -22.43
CA LEU A 234 8.39 9.01 -21.62
C LEU A 234 9.41 8.26 -22.47
N GLY A 235 9.10 8.05 -23.75
CA GLY A 235 9.95 7.34 -24.69
C GLY A 235 9.19 6.34 -25.56
N TYR A 236 9.86 5.91 -26.63
CA TYR A 236 9.43 4.77 -27.44
C TYR A 236 10.24 3.55 -27.04
N HIS A 237 9.56 2.48 -26.65
CA HIS A 237 10.16 1.20 -26.29
C HIS A 237 9.59 0.11 -27.20
N GLY A 238 10.13 -1.11 -27.17
CA GLY A 238 9.66 -2.22 -28.01
C GLY A 238 8.17 -2.59 -27.87
N ALA A 239 7.46 -2.00 -26.89
CA ALA A 239 6.02 -2.13 -26.67
C ALA A 239 5.19 -0.88 -27.09
N GLY A 240 5.80 0.10 -27.76
CA GLY A 240 5.18 1.34 -28.21
C GLY A 240 5.52 2.58 -27.38
N CYS A 241 4.81 3.67 -27.65
CA CYS A 241 4.99 4.97 -26.99
C CYS A 241 4.50 4.93 -25.54
N ARG A 242 5.32 5.44 -24.60
CA ARG A 242 4.98 5.54 -23.18
C ARG A 242 4.69 6.99 -22.80
N TYR A 243 3.72 7.16 -21.92
CA TYR A 243 3.18 8.46 -21.52
C TYR A 243 2.85 8.50 -20.03
N ALA A 244 2.89 9.69 -19.44
CA ALA A 244 2.15 10.03 -18.24
C ALA A 244 1.15 11.15 -18.58
N VAL A 245 0.04 11.24 -17.84
CA VAL A 245 -0.87 12.39 -17.89
C VAL A 245 -0.86 13.12 -16.56
N TRP A 246 -1.10 14.42 -16.59
CA TRP A 246 -1.14 15.24 -15.39
C TRP A 246 -2.18 16.35 -15.49
N ALA A 247 -2.62 16.84 -14.33
CA ALA A 247 -3.49 18.00 -14.23
C ALA A 247 -3.36 18.69 -12.87
N VAL A 248 -3.58 20.00 -12.87
CA VAL A 248 -3.77 20.82 -11.66
C VAL A 248 -5.25 20.79 -11.30
N LEU A 249 -5.56 20.22 -10.15
CA LEU A 249 -6.92 20.23 -9.59
C LEU A 249 -7.02 21.27 -8.49
N VAL A 250 -8.12 22.02 -8.50
CA VAL A 250 -8.44 23.08 -7.55
C VAL A 250 -9.52 22.57 -6.60
N ASP A 251 -9.20 22.50 -5.32
CA ASP A 251 -10.16 22.14 -4.28
C ASP A 251 -11.27 23.18 -4.18
N LYS A 252 -12.52 22.77 -4.31
CA LYS A 252 -13.67 23.70 -4.29
C LYS A 252 -13.90 24.34 -2.94
N ALA A 253 -13.50 23.70 -1.85
CA ALA A 253 -13.72 24.19 -0.50
C ALA A 253 -12.64 25.17 -0.06
N THR A 254 -11.38 24.94 -0.46
CA THR A 254 -10.23 25.75 0.00
C THR A 254 -9.60 26.62 -1.08
N GLY A 255 -9.84 26.33 -2.36
CA GLY A 255 -9.12 26.95 -3.47
C GLY A 255 -7.70 26.39 -3.70
N ASP A 256 -7.27 25.42 -2.89
CA ASP A 256 -5.93 24.85 -2.97
C ASP A 256 -5.69 24.09 -4.27
N GLN A 257 -4.53 24.31 -4.88
CA GLN A 257 -4.16 23.68 -6.15
C GLN A 257 -3.11 22.58 -5.95
N THR A 258 -3.33 21.41 -6.55
CA THR A 258 -2.41 20.26 -6.46
C THR A 258 -2.20 19.66 -7.84
N VAL A 259 -0.96 19.31 -8.17
CA VAL A 259 -0.66 18.56 -9.39
C VAL A 259 -0.86 17.07 -9.11
N PHE A 260 -1.71 16.43 -9.88
CA PHE A 260 -1.87 14.97 -9.87
C PHE A 260 -1.35 14.39 -11.17
N VAL A 261 -0.62 13.28 -11.08
CA VAL A 261 -0.01 12.58 -12.20
C VAL A 261 -0.45 11.13 -12.22
N ASP A 262 -0.77 10.62 -13.42
CA ASP A 262 -1.06 9.21 -13.71
C ASP A 262 -0.02 8.66 -14.70
N VAL A 263 0.67 7.58 -14.31
CA VAL A 263 1.73 6.96 -15.10
C VAL A 263 1.54 5.44 -15.26
N HIS A 264 1.96 4.91 -16.40
CA HIS A 264 2.16 3.48 -16.61
C HIS A 264 3.47 3.26 -17.35
N THR A 265 4.51 2.91 -16.60
CA THR A 265 5.89 2.72 -17.08
C THR A 265 6.05 1.40 -17.82
N VAL A 266 7.19 1.19 -18.48
CA VAL A 266 7.48 -0.07 -19.20
C VAL A 266 7.45 -1.30 -18.27
N SER A 267 6.83 -2.37 -18.76
CA SER A 267 6.66 -3.63 -18.03
C SER A 267 7.89 -4.55 -18.16
N GLY A 268 7.92 -5.61 -17.33
CA GLY A 268 8.97 -6.62 -17.33
C GLY A 268 9.96 -6.47 -16.16
N ALA A 269 10.62 -7.59 -15.83
CA ALA A 269 11.49 -7.69 -14.65
C ALA A 269 13.01 -7.61 -14.97
N SER A 270 13.38 -7.50 -16.24
CA SER A 270 14.80 -7.44 -16.65
C SER A 270 15.46 -6.12 -16.25
N ASP A 271 16.79 -6.13 -16.13
CA ASP A 271 17.58 -4.93 -15.87
C ASP A 271 17.42 -3.89 -16.99
N THR A 272 17.23 -4.32 -18.24
CA THR A 272 16.90 -3.43 -19.34
C THR A 272 15.59 -2.69 -19.08
N ALA A 273 14.53 -3.40 -18.64
CA ALA A 273 13.26 -2.77 -18.29
C ALA A 273 13.40 -1.86 -17.07
N ALA A 274 14.19 -2.24 -16.07
CA ALA A 274 14.48 -1.39 -14.90
C ALA A 274 15.14 -0.07 -15.29
N LYS A 275 16.18 -0.10 -16.13
CA LYS A 275 16.86 1.09 -16.65
C LYS A 275 15.92 1.96 -17.48
N GLN A 276 15.08 1.36 -18.31
CA GLN A 276 14.07 2.09 -19.08
C GLN A 276 13.09 2.82 -18.15
N ARG A 277 12.56 2.16 -17.12
CA ARG A 277 11.69 2.82 -16.12
C ARG A 277 12.39 3.96 -15.40
N ALA A 278 13.68 3.81 -15.07
CA ALA A 278 14.45 4.89 -14.46
C ALA A 278 14.57 6.11 -15.38
N VAL A 279 14.79 5.90 -16.69
CA VAL A 279 14.77 6.95 -17.70
C VAL A 279 13.39 7.59 -17.80
N GLU A 280 12.32 6.80 -17.93
CA GLU A 280 10.94 7.28 -18.00
C GLU A 280 10.60 8.18 -16.79
N ILE A 281 10.92 7.75 -15.57
CA ILE A 281 10.66 8.52 -14.35
C ILE A 281 11.56 9.75 -14.22
N THR A 282 12.79 9.69 -14.72
CA THR A 282 13.67 10.88 -14.80
C THR A 282 13.05 11.93 -15.72
N THR A 283 12.62 11.54 -16.92
CA THR A 283 11.93 12.43 -17.87
C THR A 283 10.66 13.01 -17.26
N LEU A 284 9.83 12.16 -16.63
CA LEU A 284 8.59 12.59 -16.01
C LEU A 284 8.82 13.65 -14.92
N THR A 285 9.70 13.36 -13.96
CA THR A 285 9.94 14.25 -12.82
C THR A 285 10.58 15.57 -13.25
N GLN A 286 11.49 15.55 -14.23
CA GLN A 286 12.09 16.76 -14.79
C GLN A 286 11.06 17.63 -15.51
N GLN A 287 10.22 17.06 -16.37
CA GLN A 287 9.21 17.84 -17.10
C GLN A 287 8.14 18.40 -16.17
N ILE A 288 7.65 17.63 -15.18
CA ILE A 288 6.69 18.16 -14.20
C ILE A 288 7.32 19.25 -13.34
N ALA A 289 8.59 19.12 -12.94
CA ALA A 289 9.30 20.18 -12.21
C ALA A 289 9.43 21.46 -13.04
N GLN A 290 9.72 21.36 -14.35
CA GLN A 290 9.77 22.51 -15.26
C GLN A 290 8.39 23.18 -15.39
N LEU A 291 7.33 22.39 -15.58
CA LEU A 291 5.96 22.89 -15.70
C LEU A 291 5.45 23.54 -14.41
N ASN A 292 5.92 23.05 -13.27
CA ASN A 292 5.54 23.53 -11.95
C ASN A 292 6.53 24.56 -11.36
N ALA A 293 7.52 25.02 -12.14
CA ALA A 293 8.60 25.87 -11.62
C ALA A 293 8.12 27.23 -11.10
N GLN A 294 7.07 27.79 -11.71
CA GLN A 294 6.52 29.10 -11.34
C GLN A 294 5.51 29.01 -10.18
N THR A 295 4.77 27.90 -10.10
CA THR A 295 3.67 27.73 -9.16
C THR A 295 4.08 26.98 -7.89
N ASN A 296 5.10 26.12 -7.98
CA ASN A 296 5.63 25.31 -6.88
C ASN A 296 4.52 24.56 -6.10
N LEU A 297 3.55 24.01 -6.82
CA LEU A 297 2.43 23.26 -6.24
C LEU A 297 2.92 21.90 -5.73
N PRO A 298 2.33 21.35 -4.65
CA PRO A 298 2.53 19.96 -4.28
C PRO A 298 2.14 19.02 -5.41
N VAL A 299 2.95 17.98 -5.59
CA VAL A 299 2.77 16.98 -6.66
C VAL A 299 2.54 15.60 -6.06
N ILE A 300 1.53 14.89 -6.58
CA ILE A 300 1.27 13.49 -6.24
C ILE A 300 1.40 12.66 -7.52
N TYR A 301 2.34 11.72 -7.52
CA TYR A 301 2.48 10.74 -8.59
C TYR A 301 1.76 9.45 -8.22
N ALA A 302 0.84 9.01 -9.05
CA ALA A 302 0.12 7.76 -8.87
C ALA A 302 0.21 6.95 -10.18
N GLY A 303 0.22 5.63 -10.09
CA GLY A 303 0.31 4.82 -11.30
C GLY A 303 0.68 3.37 -11.10
N ASP A 304 0.80 2.67 -12.23
CA ASP A 304 1.46 1.38 -12.34
C ASP A 304 2.91 1.61 -12.77
N PHE A 305 3.84 1.44 -11.82
CA PHE A 305 5.26 1.66 -12.05
C PHE A 305 5.99 0.38 -12.46
N ASN A 306 5.29 -0.75 -12.63
CA ASN A 306 5.87 -2.03 -13.06
C ASN A 306 7.15 -2.47 -12.29
N SER A 307 7.35 -1.93 -11.08
CA SER A 307 8.50 -2.14 -10.21
C SER A 307 8.04 -2.19 -8.76
N HIS A 308 8.75 -2.93 -7.94
CA HIS A 308 8.41 -3.11 -6.54
C HIS A 308 9.67 -3.22 -5.69
N LYS A 309 9.52 -2.85 -4.42
CA LYS A 309 10.60 -2.74 -3.43
C LYS A 309 11.38 -4.04 -3.13
N ASN A 310 10.83 -5.19 -3.50
CA ASN A 310 11.46 -6.51 -3.34
C ASN A 310 12.42 -6.84 -4.48
N ARG A 311 12.49 -6.03 -5.55
CA ARG A 311 13.47 -6.19 -6.60
C ARG A 311 14.78 -5.50 -6.22
N ASP A 312 15.89 -6.16 -6.54
CA ASP A 312 17.22 -5.57 -6.41
C ASP A 312 17.46 -4.45 -7.45
N ASN A 313 16.76 -4.51 -8.58
CA ASN A 313 16.80 -3.53 -9.67
C ASN A 313 15.63 -2.52 -9.65
N ASP A 314 15.20 -2.10 -8.45
CA ASP A 314 14.18 -1.05 -8.28
C ASP A 314 14.76 0.36 -8.52
N ASP A 315 15.33 0.58 -9.71
CA ASP A 315 16.11 1.78 -10.06
C ASP A 315 15.25 3.06 -10.06
N LEU A 316 13.98 2.96 -10.46
CA LEU A 316 13.07 4.11 -10.48
C LEU A 316 12.83 4.70 -9.09
N ARG A 317 12.88 3.88 -8.03
CA ARG A 317 12.76 4.35 -6.65
C ARG A 317 13.95 5.23 -6.28
N ILE A 318 15.15 4.91 -6.79
CA ILE A 318 16.35 5.73 -6.56
C ILE A 318 16.14 7.12 -7.16
N VAL A 319 15.59 7.19 -8.38
CA VAL A 319 15.25 8.46 -9.05
C VAL A 319 14.26 9.27 -8.21
N LEU A 320 13.16 8.64 -7.76
CA LEU A 320 12.14 9.33 -6.95
C LEU A 320 12.68 9.81 -5.60
N HIS A 321 13.46 8.99 -4.91
CA HIS A 321 14.12 9.37 -3.65
C HIS A 321 15.07 10.55 -3.84
N HIS A 322 15.83 10.61 -4.94
CA HIS A 322 16.70 11.75 -5.25
C HIS A 322 15.90 13.04 -5.44
N GLN A 323 14.67 12.95 -5.96
CA GLN A 323 13.74 14.07 -6.09
C GLN A 323 12.93 14.36 -4.80
N GLY A 324 13.19 13.63 -3.71
CA GLY A 324 12.54 13.78 -2.41
C GLY A 324 11.20 13.07 -2.26
N TYR A 325 10.76 12.31 -3.27
CA TYR A 325 9.51 11.56 -3.24
C TYR A 325 9.71 10.20 -2.57
N TYR A 326 8.74 9.81 -1.75
CA TYR A 326 8.73 8.51 -1.07
C TYR A 326 7.36 7.85 -1.25
N ASP A 327 7.37 6.52 -1.26
CA ASP A 327 6.17 5.71 -1.43
C ASP A 327 5.23 5.90 -0.23
N ALA A 328 3.97 6.17 -0.52
CA ALA A 328 2.93 6.29 0.49
C ALA A 328 2.78 5.02 1.34
N TYR A 329 3.14 3.84 0.80
CA TYR A 329 3.22 2.60 1.56
C TYR A 329 4.12 2.73 2.79
N ASP A 330 5.32 3.30 2.64
CA ASP A 330 6.29 3.48 3.73
C ASP A 330 5.97 4.67 4.65
N LEU A 331 5.13 5.59 4.18
CA LEU A 331 4.76 6.80 4.92
C LEU A 331 3.44 6.65 5.71
N ALA A 332 2.61 5.66 5.40
CA ALA A 332 1.25 5.60 5.93
C ALA A 332 1.18 5.39 7.45
N LEU A 333 0.35 6.18 8.13
CA LEU A 333 0.07 5.96 9.54
C LEU A 333 -0.78 4.70 9.79
N THR A 334 -1.63 4.33 8.83
CA THR A 334 -2.47 3.14 8.90
C THR A 334 -2.34 2.33 7.61
N LEU A 335 -2.24 1.01 7.76
CA LEU A 335 -1.98 0.09 6.68
C LEU A 335 -3.06 -0.99 6.66
N ARG A 336 -3.54 -1.33 5.47
CA ARG A 336 -4.44 -2.46 5.29
C ARG A 336 -3.99 -3.33 4.14
N ARG A 337 -3.86 -4.63 4.43
CA ARG A 337 -3.49 -5.67 3.46
C ARG A 337 -2.15 -5.38 2.77
N GLN A 338 -1.16 -4.91 3.53
CA GLN A 338 0.18 -4.60 3.04
C GLN A 338 0.93 -5.78 2.41
N HIS A 339 0.50 -7.02 2.65
CA HIS A 339 1.11 -8.21 2.06
C HIS A 339 0.47 -8.65 0.74
N TYR A 340 -0.65 -8.06 0.36
CA TYR A 340 -1.42 -8.49 -0.80
C TYR A 340 -0.87 -7.78 -2.03
N ASN A 341 -0.27 -8.53 -2.96
CA ASN A 341 0.30 -7.97 -4.17
C ASN A 341 -0.76 -7.17 -4.93
N SER A 342 -0.39 -5.98 -5.40
CA SER A 342 -1.29 -5.14 -6.18
C SER A 342 -1.58 -5.82 -7.52
N TYR A 343 -0.59 -6.45 -8.15
CA TYR A 343 -0.77 -7.38 -9.26
C TYR A 343 -1.18 -8.78 -8.76
N ASN A 344 -2.43 -9.14 -9.06
CA ASN A 344 -3.08 -10.37 -8.65
C ASN A 344 -3.25 -11.40 -9.78
N ASP A 345 -3.07 -11.05 -11.06
CA ASP A 345 -3.10 -11.98 -12.20
C ASP A 345 -4.44 -12.77 -12.29
N PHE A 346 -5.56 -12.14 -11.92
CA PHE A 346 -6.87 -12.77 -11.76
C PHE A 346 -6.89 -14.01 -10.85
N ARG A 347 -5.90 -14.16 -9.96
CA ARG A 347 -5.86 -15.32 -9.07
C ARG A 347 -6.91 -15.19 -7.99
N THR A 348 -7.76 -16.21 -7.90
CA THR A 348 -8.78 -16.29 -6.85
C THR A 348 -8.18 -16.46 -5.47
N ARG A 349 -6.98 -17.02 -5.34
CA ARG A 349 -6.19 -16.94 -4.09
C ARG A 349 -5.28 -15.72 -4.17
N PRO A 350 -5.36 -14.78 -3.20
CA PRO A 350 -4.51 -13.60 -3.22
C PRO A 350 -3.03 -13.97 -3.24
N ARG A 351 -2.24 -13.21 -4.02
CA ARG A 351 -0.78 -13.33 -4.03
C ARG A 351 -0.24 -12.59 -2.80
N ILE A 352 0.47 -13.33 -1.95
CA ILE A 352 1.00 -12.82 -0.68
C ILE A 352 2.51 -12.68 -0.77
N SER A 353 3.02 -11.49 -0.49
CA SER A 353 4.44 -11.21 -0.35
C SER A 353 4.74 -10.67 1.05
N TYR A 354 5.56 -11.41 1.78
CA TYR A 354 5.73 -11.22 3.22
C TYR A 354 6.59 -10.01 3.59
N THR A 355 7.54 -9.62 2.74
CA THR A 355 8.48 -8.55 3.09
C THR A 355 7.95 -7.17 2.72
N TRP A 356 7.56 -6.95 1.47
CA TRP A 356 7.17 -5.61 0.97
C TRP A 356 5.89 -5.61 0.13
N GLY A 357 5.11 -6.70 0.16
CA GLY A 357 3.85 -6.79 -0.57
C GLY A 357 3.96 -7.01 -2.09
N ASP A 358 5.12 -6.73 -2.70
CA ASP A 358 5.35 -6.79 -4.16
C ASP A 358 4.43 -5.86 -4.96
N HIS A 359 4.02 -4.73 -4.37
CA HIS A 359 3.17 -3.76 -5.04
C HIS A 359 3.92 -3.11 -6.23
N VAL A 360 3.31 -3.15 -7.41
CA VAL A 360 3.77 -2.43 -8.61
C VAL A 360 2.98 -1.14 -8.85
N ASP A 361 1.85 -1.00 -8.17
CA ASP A 361 1.00 0.18 -8.19
C ASP A 361 1.33 1.05 -6.96
N HIS A 362 1.69 2.32 -7.18
CA HIS A 362 2.23 3.19 -6.14
C HIS A 362 1.58 4.57 -6.12
N VAL A 363 1.67 5.23 -4.97
CA VAL A 363 1.42 6.66 -4.81
C VAL A 363 2.66 7.27 -4.15
N TRP A 364 3.31 8.22 -4.81
CA TRP A 364 4.52 8.88 -4.34
C TRP A 364 4.25 10.33 -3.98
N ILE A 365 4.72 10.72 -2.80
CA ILE A 365 4.61 12.10 -2.31
C ILE A 365 5.90 12.55 -1.64
N ARG A 366 6.08 13.86 -1.54
CA ARG A 366 7.11 14.46 -0.71
C ARG A 366 6.64 14.52 0.76
N PRO A 367 7.35 13.91 1.72
CA PRO A 367 6.93 13.87 3.13
C PRO A 367 7.00 15.22 3.85
N ASP A 368 7.65 16.21 3.25
CA ASP A 368 7.68 17.62 3.65
C ASP A 368 6.54 18.44 3.04
N GLU A 369 5.92 17.96 1.96
CA GLU A 369 4.73 18.58 1.34
C GLU A 369 3.42 17.98 1.87
N GLY A 370 3.47 16.95 2.72
CA GLY A 370 2.27 16.37 3.28
C GLY A 370 2.47 15.23 4.27
N ARG A 371 1.39 14.49 4.48
CA ARG A 371 1.30 13.35 5.39
C ARG A 371 0.42 12.26 4.79
N VAL A 372 0.82 11.00 4.90
CA VAL A 372 0.00 9.86 4.51
C VAL A 372 -0.76 9.33 5.71
N LEU A 373 -2.08 9.51 5.72
CA LEU A 373 -2.93 9.05 6.82
C LEU A 373 -3.24 7.56 6.71
N SER A 374 -3.43 7.06 5.49
CA SER A 374 -3.75 5.67 5.24
C SER A 374 -3.18 5.19 3.91
N TRP A 375 -2.85 3.91 3.84
CA TRP A 375 -2.57 3.17 2.62
C TRP A 375 -3.30 1.83 2.68
N SER A 376 -3.93 1.43 1.58
CA SER A 376 -4.72 0.21 1.52
C SER A 376 -4.62 -0.47 0.16
N ASN A 377 -4.36 -1.79 0.18
CA ASN A 377 -4.73 -2.63 -0.96
C ASN A 377 -6.25 -2.85 -0.97
N GLY A 378 -6.87 -2.42 -2.06
CA GLY A 378 -8.30 -2.30 -2.23
C GLY A 378 -9.03 -3.56 -2.71
N ALA A 379 -8.34 -4.70 -2.84
CA ALA A 379 -8.91 -5.99 -3.23
C ALA A 379 -10.21 -6.33 -2.47
N LEU A 380 -11.19 -6.94 -3.13
CA LEU A 380 -12.36 -7.48 -2.44
C LEU A 380 -12.13 -8.95 -2.13
N ILE A 381 -12.04 -9.29 -0.84
CA ILE A 381 -11.71 -10.63 -0.36
C ILE A 381 -12.81 -11.10 0.58
N ARG A 382 -13.26 -12.35 0.40
CA ARG A 382 -14.17 -13.05 1.31
C ARG A 382 -13.50 -14.35 1.76
N GLY A 383 -13.31 -14.52 3.07
CA GLY A 383 -12.47 -15.59 3.60
C GLY A 383 -11.04 -15.44 3.10
N ASN A 384 -10.52 -16.46 2.41
CA ASN A 384 -9.17 -16.47 1.84
C ASN A 384 -9.14 -16.32 0.31
N ARG A 385 -10.23 -15.83 -0.31
CA ARG A 385 -10.35 -15.72 -1.78
C ARG A 385 -10.77 -14.33 -2.23
N MET A 386 -10.26 -13.93 -3.40
CA MET A 386 -10.76 -12.79 -4.16
C MET A 386 -12.21 -13.05 -4.57
N VAL A 387 -13.08 -12.06 -4.41
CA VAL A 387 -14.48 -12.15 -4.85
C VAL A 387 -14.54 -12.03 -6.38
N THR A 388 -15.32 -12.92 -7.00
CA THR A 388 -15.53 -12.96 -8.44
C THR A 388 -16.80 -12.17 -8.87
N PRO A 389 -16.83 -11.55 -10.06
CA PRO A 389 -15.71 -11.44 -11.01
C PRO A 389 -14.59 -10.58 -10.44
N ILE A 390 -13.35 -11.03 -10.59
CA ILE A 390 -12.17 -10.25 -10.20
C ILE A 390 -12.09 -9.09 -11.20
N PRO A 391 -12.13 -7.82 -10.76
CA PRO A 391 -12.38 -6.74 -11.72
C PRO A 391 -11.19 -6.42 -12.63
N SER A 392 -9.97 -6.67 -12.16
CA SER A 392 -8.73 -6.46 -12.90
C SER A 392 -7.67 -7.41 -12.34
N ASP A 393 -6.67 -7.74 -13.15
CA ASP A 393 -5.44 -8.40 -12.69
C ASP A 393 -4.63 -7.50 -11.76
N HIS A 394 -5.03 -6.25 -11.56
CA HIS A 394 -4.57 -5.39 -10.47
C HIS A 394 -5.66 -5.14 -9.42
N SER A 395 -5.24 -4.95 -8.18
CA SER A 395 -6.07 -4.46 -7.08
C SER A 395 -5.81 -2.96 -6.93
N PRO A 396 -6.85 -2.12 -6.74
CA PRO A 396 -6.64 -0.70 -6.60
C PRO A 396 -5.84 -0.42 -5.32
N ILE A 397 -4.92 0.54 -5.37
CA ILE A 397 -4.27 1.09 -4.18
C ILE A 397 -4.95 2.40 -3.82
N ILE A 398 -5.30 2.55 -2.54
CA ILE A 398 -6.00 3.72 -2.01
C ILE A 398 -5.15 4.35 -0.92
N THR A 399 -4.93 5.65 -1.04
CA THR A 399 -4.12 6.43 -0.11
C THR A 399 -4.84 7.71 0.27
N ASP A 400 -4.97 7.97 1.57
CA ASP A 400 -5.43 9.26 2.07
C ASP A 400 -4.20 10.14 2.35
N VAL A 401 -4.02 11.16 1.52
CA VAL A 401 -2.89 12.10 1.59
C VAL A 401 -3.38 13.45 2.08
N ARG A 402 -2.82 13.93 3.19
CA ARG A 402 -3.02 15.31 3.65
C ARG A 402 -1.88 16.19 3.15
N ILE A 403 -2.20 17.23 2.41
CA ILE A 403 -1.20 18.12 1.81
C ILE A 403 -0.98 19.34 2.71
N ASN A 404 0.27 19.79 2.84
CA ASN A 404 0.60 21.04 3.50
C ASN A 404 0.28 22.21 2.59
N ARG A 405 -0.21 23.29 3.20
CA ARG A 405 -0.51 24.55 2.55
C ARG A 405 -0.03 25.66 3.44
#